data_AF-A0AAD1XFK0-F1
#
_entry.id   AF-A0AAD1XFK0-F1
#
_cell.length_a   1.000
_cell.length_b   1.000
_cell.length_c   1.000
_cell.angle_alpha   90.00
_cell.angle_beta   90.00
_cell.angle_gamma   90.00
#
_symmetry.space_group_name_H-M   'P 1'
#
loop_
_entity.id
_entity.type
_entity.pdbx_description
1 polymer ?
#
loop_
_entity_poly.entity_id
_entity_poly.type
_entity_poly.pdbx_seq_one_letter_code
_entity_poly.pdbx_strand_id
1 'polypeptide(L)'
;MELKSFLPQSWWKPFANIFYSPAIPKLHPLLKQTKERFEYSLEEFEELDREEVRILTLNLFMRPPGVKNNDDDFKEERFEEYLKLLDNYDIICNQELFTGLNSRKERFISHAKKLGFIDHVVSTKPKLFEHFVIDSGLCIVSRFPIIKTAEMTYSRYAYSDSMSQKGALYARIKIGKSTLHLFNTHLQANYLHSDYTTYSYSIDYRDHHQLQELSDFIDEQLADADDNCKIMIVGDFNISSRPFSEATIEGLRELSKTYPEYKKMLDEDYDQLGEYKHLMNMLSKDGKYTVINLKKGLDQEGETLDVVTFGDYIQNEDGSRSPAEVALTHRSDSMVATSIDYIFQLTKNQQDVSGDCSKVKLIKKDPTMVSDREERDSKKFEDKLSFWKQFEGIYDGQELFINPTSLKQEKFLIEGREFTQMSDHYGLSVEVEWRGNKYS
;
A
#
# COMPACT_ATOMS: atom_id res chain seq x y z
N MET A 1 -45.21 -25.12 -3.67
CA MET A 1 -45.08 -23.67 -3.41
C MET A 1 -43.59 -23.44 -3.18
N GLU A 2 -42.88 -23.07 -4.25
CA GLU A 2 -41.41 -22.96 -4.25
C GLU A 2 -40.99 -21.63 -3.63
N LEU A 3 -40.08 -21.70 -2.65
CA LEU A 3 -39.31 -20.58 -2.10
C LEU A 3 -38.27 -20.13 -3.14
N LYS A 4 -38.71 -19.37 -4.14
CA LYS A 4 -37.83 -18.64 -5.09
C LYS A 4 -38.32 -17.21 -5.27
N SER A 5 -38.17 -16.36 -4.25
CA SER A 5 -38.44 -14.93 -4.41
C SER A 5 -37.85 -14.04 -3.31
N PHE A 6 -36.56 -14.17 -2.96
CA PHE A 6 -35.89 -13.20 -2.05
C PHE A 6 -34.39 -13.02 -2.33
N LEU A 7 -33.97 -12.99 -3.60
CA LEU A 7 -32.63 -12.50 -3.96
C LEU A 7 -32.73 -11.55 -5.17
N PRO A 8 -32.13 -10.35 -5.12
CA PRO A 8 -32.18 -9.39 -6.22
C PRO A 8 -31.46 -9.94 -7.47
N GLN A 9 -32.05 -9.70 -8.64
CA GLN A 9 -31.56 -10.15 -9.95
C GLN A 9 -30.15 -9.65 -10.33
N SER A 10 -29.56 -8.71 -9.57
CA SER A 10 -28.19 -8.23 -9.78
C SER A 10 -27.10 -9.25 -9.45
N TRP A 11 -27.44 -10.36 -8.79
CA TRP A 11 -26.47 -11.40 -8.40
C TRP A 11 -26.22 -12.48 -9.47
N TRP A 12 -26.92 -12.40 -10.62
CA TRP A 12 -26.86 -13.43 -11.68
C TRP A 12 -26.64 -12.84 -13.07
N LYS A 13 -25.83 -11.78 -13.22
CA LYS A 13 -25.33 -11.46 -14.56
C LYS A 13 -24.36 -12.58 -14.99
N PRO A 14 -24.63 -13.31 -16.08
CA PRO A 14 -23.70 -14.31 -16.60
C PRO A 14 -22.39 -13.62 -16.97
N PHE A 15 -21.29 -14.24 -16.52
CA PHE A 15 -19.92 -13.82 -16.75
C PHE A 15 -19.70 -13.44 -18.22
N ALA A 16 -19.54 -12.15 -18.49
CA ALA A 16 -18.88 -11.74 -19.71
C ALA A 16 -17.41 -12.13 -19.53
N ASN A 17 -17.01 -13.24 -20.15
CA ASN A 17 -15.60 -13.50 -20.41
C ASN A 17 -15.13 -12.36 -21.31
N ILE A 18 -14.59 -11.29 -20.72
CA ILE A 18 -13.82 -10.30 -21.44
C ILE A 18 -12.53 -11.03 -21.82
N PHE A 19 -12.56 -11.66 -22.99
CA PHE A 19 -11.39 -12.12 -23.70
C PHE A 19 -10.60 -10.88 -24.13
N TYR A 20 -9.88 -10.26 -23.19
CA TYR A 20 -8.68 -9.52 -23.56
C TYR A 20 -7.82 -10.53 -24.33
N SER A 21 -7.58 -10.26 -25.61
CA SER A 21 -6.57 -10.97 -26.41
C SER A 21 -5.34 -11.14 -25.52
N PRO A 22 -4.73 -12.34 -25.42
CA PRO A 22 -3.54 -12.50 -24.61
C PRO A 22 -2.48 -11.60 -25.21
N ALA A 23 -2.30 -10.41 -24.61
CA ALA A 23 -1.14 -9.59 -24.88
C ALA A 23 0.05 -10.49 -24.55
N ILE A 24 1.02 -10.51 -25.46
CA ILE A 24 2.29 -11.18 -25.20
C ILE A 24 2.82 -10.56 -23.89
N PRO A 25 3.09 -11.35 -22.84
CA PRO A 25 3.49 -10.77 -21.56
C PRO A 25 4.77 -9.96 -21.73
N LYS A 26 4.84 -8.81 -21.04
CA LYS A 26 5.96 -7.89 -21.16
C LYS A 26 6.94 -8.07 -20.02
N LEU A 27 8.23 -8.19 -20.33
CA LEU A 27 9.29 -8.24 -19.34
C LEU A 27 10.04 -6.91 -19.32
N HIS A 28 10.35 -6.45 -18.11
CA HIS A 28 11.17 -5.26 -17.90
C HIS A 28 12.61 -5.52 -18.41
N PRO A 29 13.29 -4.56 -19.07
CA PRO A 29 14.67 -4.72 -19.55
C PRO A 29 15.66 -5.17 -18.47
N LEU A 30 15.52 -4.68 -17.23
CA LEU A 30 16.32 -5.14 -16.08
C LEU A 30 16.15 -6.63 -15.71
N LEU A 31 15.08 -7.30 -16.16
CA LEU A 31 14.99 -8.78 -16.09
C LEU A 31 15.80 -9.43 -17.21
N LYS A 32 16.04 -8.73 -18.31
CA LYS A 32 16.76 -9.27 -19.46
C LYS A 32 18.25 -9.46 -19.19
N GLN A 33 18.80 -8.80 -18.18
CA GLN A 33 20.14 -9.10 -17.69
C GLN A 33 20.18 -10.35 -16.78
N THR A 34 19.04 -11.00 -16.56
CA THR A 34 18.89 -12.39 -16.09
C THR A 34 18.45 -13.37 -17.20
N LYS A 35 18.42 -12.93 -18.48
CA LYS A 35 17.90 -13.67 -19.67
C LYS A 35 18.51 -15.04 -19.91
N GLU A 36 19.73 -15.31 -19.48
CA GLU A 36 20.44 -16.52 -19.94
C GLU A 36 19.89 -17.84 -19.36
N ARG A 37 18.91 -17.82 -18.44
CA ARG A 37 18.54 -19.04 -17.68
C ARG A 37 17.08 -19.28 -17.37
N PHE A 38 16.14 -18.48 -17.86
CA PHE A 38 14.75 -18.91 -17.82
C PHE A 38 14.52 -19.95 -18.92
N GLU A 39 14.13 -21.18 -18.55
CA GLU A 39 13.68 -22.24 -19.48
C GLU A 39 12.34 -21.90 -20.18
N TYR A 40 12.01 -20.62 -20.32
CA TYR A 40 10.91 -20.17 -21.16
C TYR A 40 11.46 -19.80 -22.53
N SER A 41 10.86 -20.31 -23.59
CA SER A 41 11.24 -19.92 -24.96
C SER A 41 11.07 -18.41 -25.12
N LEU A 42 12.15 -17.73 -25.50
CA LEU A 42 12.22 -16.27 -25.72
C LEU A 42 11.23 -15.74 -26.80
N GLU A 43 10.54 -16.64 -27.51
CA GLU A 43 9.52 -16.34 -28.51
C GLU A 43 8.18 -15.89 -27.88
N GLU A 44 8.01 -16.00 -26.55
CA GLU A 44 6.74 -15.75 -25.87
C GLU A 44 6.61 -14.42 -25.11
N PHE A 45 7.62 -13.53 -25.16
CA PHE A 45 7.62 -12.28 -24.37
C PHE A 45 8.04 -11.03 -25.16
N GLU A 46 7.35 -9.93 -24.92
CA GLU A 46 7.73 -8.59 -25.40
C GLU A 46 8.57 -7.84 -24.35
N GLU A 47 9.37 -6.88 -24.79
CA GLU A 47 10.11 -5.99 -23.88
C GLU A 47 9.26 -4.76 -23.55
N LEU A 48 9.32 -4.28 -22.31
CA LEU A 48 8.80 -2.96 -21.99
C LEU A 48 9.70 -1.88 -22.60
N ASP A 49 9.10 -0.86 -23.20
CA ASP A 49 9.79 0.30 -23.77
C ASP A 49 10.05 1.37 -22.68
N ARG A 50 10.68 0.96 -21.57
CA ARG A 50 11.14 1.83 -20.46
C ARG A 50 12.21 1.14 -19.63
N GLU A 51 13.12 1.92 -19.06
CA GLU A 51 14.21 1.44 -18.19
C GLU A 51 13.94 1.72 -16.71
N GLU A 52 13.06 2.67 -16.41
CA GLU A 52 12.66 3.05 -15.07
C GLU A 52 11.65 2.05 -14.48
N VAL A 53 11.88 1.67 -13.23
CA VAL A 53 10.95 0.83 -12.47
C VAL A 53 9.87 1.70 -11.87
N ARG A 54 8.62 1.50 -12.29
CA ARG A 54 7.46 2.25 -11.80
C ARG A 54 6.77 1.52 -10.67
N ILE A 55 6.68 2.16 -9.52
CA ILE A 55 6.03 1.61 -8.31
C ILE A 55 4.76 2.39 -8.03
N LEU A 56 3.62 1.70 -7.90
CA LEU A 56 2.33 2.27 -7.52
C LEU A 56 1.92 1.80 -6.11
N THR A 57 1.38 2.70 -5.30
CA THR A 57 0.54 2.35 -4.14
C THR A 57 -0.86 2.92 -4.31
N LEU A 58 -1.89 2.12 -4.02
CA LEU A 58 -3.28 2.52 -4.18
C LEU A 58 -4.22 1.71 -3.26
N ASN A 59 -4.96 2.41 -2.41
CA ASN A 59 -6.16 1.86 -1.79
C ASN A 59 -7.23 1.74 -2.88
N LEU A 60 -7.65 0.52 -3.20
CA LEU A 60 -8.58 0.25 -4.32
C LEU A 60 -10.05 0.40 -3.95
N PHE A 61 -10.35 0.50 -2.66
CA PHE A 61 -11.73 0.57 -2.17
C PHE A 61 -12.60 -0.60 -2.70
N MET A 62 -12.02 -1.80 -2.70
CA MET A 62 -12.64 -3.03 -3.20
C MET A 62 -13.22 -3.87 -2.06
N ARG A 63 -14.09 -3.23 -1.28
CA ARG A 63 -14.75 -3.83 -0.12
C ARG A 63 -15.59 -5.07 -0.48
N PRO A 64 -15.80 -5.98 0.49
CA PRO A 64 -16.62 -7.17 0.26
C PRO A 64 -18.03 -6.86 -0.22
N PRO A 65 -18.69 -7.80 -0.94
CA PRO A 65 -20.08 -7.64 -1.35
C PRO A 65 -21.00 -7.30 -0.17
N GLY A 66 -21.87 -6.31 -0.37
CA GLY A 66 -22.80 -5.81 0.66
C GLY A 66 -22.27 -4.66 1.50
N VAL A 67 -20.95 -4.41 1.52
CA VAL A 67 -20.35 -3.22 2.15
C VAL A 67 -20.21 -2.12 1.10
N LYS A 68 -20.81 -0.95 1.36
CA LYS A 68 -20.89 0.15 0.39
C LYS A 68 -21.12 1.50 1.07
N ASN A 69 -20.74 2.59 0.40
CA ASN A 69 -20.99 3.96 0.86
C ASN A 69 -22.27 4.48 0.21
N ASN A 70 -22.38 4.30 -1.10
CA ASN A 70 -23.51 4.74 -1.90
C ASN A 70 -24.22 3.54 -2.54
N ASP A 71 -24.37 3.51 -3.86
CA ASP A 71 -25.13 2.47 -4.57
C ASP A 71 -24.51 1.07 -4.44
N ASP A 72 -23.60 0.66 -5.31
CA ASP A 72 -22.78 -0.54 -5.11
C ASP A 72 -21.28 -0.21 -5.11
N ASP A 73 -20.98 1.09 -5.06
CA ASP A 73 -19.68 1.75 -5.30
C ASP A 73 -19.05 1.34 -6.64
N PHE A 74 -19.84 0.90 -7.63
CA PHE A 74 -19.40 0.54 -8.98
C PHE A 74 -18.20 -0.41 -9.00
N LYS A 75 -18.13 -1.32 -8.00
CA LYS A 75 -16.91 -2.09 -7.70
C LYS A 75 -16.45 -2.91 -8.89
N GLU A 76 -17.37 -3.47 -9.67
CA GLU A 76 -17.03 -4.33 -10.80
C GLU A 76 -16.55 -3.50 -12.01
N GLU A 77 -17.26 -2.43 -12.34
CA GLU A 77 -16.90 -1.51 -13.41
C GLU A 77 -15.55 -0.82 -13.14
N ARG A 78 -15.35 -0.32 -11.91
CA ARG A 78 -14.06 0.26 -11.48
C ARG A 78 -12.93 -0.77 -11.56
N PHE A 79 -13.20 -2.00 -11.13
CA PHE A 79 -12.20 -3.06 -11.17
C PHE A 79 -11.73 -3.36 -12.60
N GLU A 80 -12.65 -3.44 -13.55
CA GLU A 80 -12.31 -3.67 -14.96
C GLU A 80 -11.53 -2.51 -15.60
N GLU A 81 -11.85 -1.27 -15.26
CA GLU A 81 -11.05 -0.11 -15.72
C GLU A 81 -9.66 -0.11 -15.07
N TYR A 82 -9.56 -0.46 -13.79
CA TYR A 82 -8.29 -0.55 -13.09
C TYR A 82 -7.35 -1.58 -13.70
N LEU A 83 -7.85 -2.77 -14.08
CA LEU A 83 -7.05 -3.82 -14.72
C LEU A 83 -6.29 -3.32 -15.97
N LYS A 84 -6.87 -2.37 -16.72
CA LYS A 84 -6.27 -1.82 -17.94
C LYS A 84 -5.01 -0.97 -17.68
N LEU A 85 -4.82 -0.51 -16.44
CA LEU A 85 -3.73 0.38 -16.06
C LEU A 85 -2.50 -0.34 -15.51
N LEU A 86 -2.60 -1.64 -15.21
CA LEU A 86 -1.53 -2.41 -14.58
C LEU A 86 -0.23 -2.38 -15.41
N ASP A 87 -0.32 -2.34 -16.74
CA ASP A 87 0.86 -2.37 -17.62
C ASP A 87 1.73 -1.10 -17.54
N ASN A 88 1.19 -0.02 -16.98
CA ASN A 88 1.90 1.23 -16.73
C ASN A 88 2.91 1.13 -15.57
N TYR A 89 2.83 0.06 -14.78
CA TYR A 89 3.62 -0.13 -13.57
C TYR A 89 4.38 -1.48 -13.59
N ASP A 90 5.36 -1.58 -12.71
CA ASP A 90 6.24 -2.75 -12.58
C ASP A 90 6.13 -3.40 -11.21
N ILE A 91 5.82 -2.60 -10.19
CA ILE A 91 5.48 -3.06 -8.85
C ILE A 91 4.21 -2.32 -8.41
N ILE A 92 3.21 -3.05 -7.94
CA ILE A 92 1.94 -2.46 -7.49
C ILE A 92 1.64 -2.97 -6.09
N CYS A 93 1.38 -2.03 -5.18
CA CYS A 93 0.97 -2.24 -3.81
C CYS A 93 -0.49 -1.80 -3.64
N ASN A 94 -1.39 -2.73 -3.40
CA ASN A 94 -2.80 -2.41 -3.17
C ASN A 94 -3.17 -2.54 -1.70
N GLN A 95 -4.09 -1.67 -1.27
CA GLN A 95 -4.90 -1.81 -0.06
C GLN A 95 -6.36 -2.03 -0.44
N GLU A 96 -7.15 -2.58 0.48
CA GLU A 96 -8.58 -2.90 0.32
C GLU A 96 -8.96 -3.80 -0.87
N LEU A 97 -8.02 -4.58 -1.41
CA LEU A 97 -8.33 -5.67 -2.33
C LEU A 97 -8.73 -6.92 -1.53
N PHE A 98 -9.86 -6.86 -0.81
CA PHE A 98 -10.25 -7.91 0.13
C PHE A 98 -10.66 -9.22 -0.55
N THR A 99 -10.31 -10.36 0.07
CA THR A 99 -11.02 -11.61 -0.21
C THR A 99 -12.28 -11.73 0.64
N GLY A 100 -13.31 -12.35 0.07
CA GLY A 100 -14.58 -12.57 0.76
C GLY A 100 -15.74 -12.47 -0.21
N LEU A 101 -16.40 -13.60 -0.44
CA LEU A 101 -17.59 -13.73 -1.31
C LEU A 101 -17.43 -13.14 -2.73
N ASN A 102 -16.20 -12.96 -3.21
CA ASN A 102 -15.87 -12.42 -4.52
C ASN A 102 -14.56 -13.03 -5.04
N SER A 103 -14.24 -12.81 -6.33
CA SER A 103 -13.05 -13.35 -7.00
C SER A 103 -12.12 -12.26 -7.58
N ARG A 104 -12.21 -11.02 -7.09
CA ARG A 104 -11.46 -9.88 -7.66
C ARG A 104 -9.96 -10.01 -7.42
N LYS A 105 -9.54 -10.44 -6.23
CA LYS A 105 -8.12 -10.68 -5.93
C LYS A 105 -7.51 -11.74 -6.86
N GLU A 106 -8.20 -12.85 -7.08
CA GLU A 106 -7.75 -13.92 -7.98
C GLU A 106 -7.70 -13.45 -9.45
N ARG A 107 -8.69 -12.68 -9.90
CA ARG A 107 -8.70 -12.08 -11.24
C ARG A 107 -7.59 -11.06 -11.43
N PHE A 108 -7.32 -10.23 -10.43
CA PHE A 108 -6.22 -9.27 -10.44
C PHE A 108 -4.88 -9.97 -10.60
N ILE A 109 -4.60 -11.00 -9.79
CA ILE A 109 -3.36 -11.78 -9.89
C ILE A 109 -3.26 -12.49 -11.25
N SER A 110 -4.35 -13.07 -11.74
CA SER A 110 -4.37 -13.72 -13.06
C SER A 110 -4.10 -12.73 -14.19
N HIS A 111 -4.67 -11.54 -14.13
CA HIS A 111 -4.45 -10.48 -15.11
C HIS A 111 -3.02 -9.94 -15.04
N ALA A 112 -2.50 -9.66 -13.85
CA ALA A 112 -1.11 -9.23 -13.64
C ALA A 112 -0.12 -10.26 -14.23
N LYS A 113 -0.33 -11.55 -14.00
CA LYS A 113 0.51 -12.61 -14.60
C LYS A 113 0.50 -12.57 -16.12
N LYS A 114 -0.66 -12.35 -16.76
CA LYS A 114 -0.78 -12.21 -18.22
C LYS A 114 -0.02 -11.00 -18.75
N LEU A 115 0.10 -9.93 -17.96
CA LEU A 115 0.87 -8.75 -18.34
C LEU A 115 2.38 -8.91 -18.16
N GLY A 116 2.84 -9.93 -17.42
CA GLY A 116 4.27 -10.18 -17.16
C GLY A 116 4.72 -9.90 -15.72
N PHE A 117 3.79 -9.77 -14.78
CA PHE A 117 4.11 -9.78 -13.35
C PHE A 117 4.42 -11.22 -12.91
N ILE A 118 5.68 -11.51 -12.63
CA ILE A 118 6.17 -12.88 -12.41
C ILE A 118 6.02 -13.35 -10.96
N ASP A 119 5.89 -12.43 -10.00
CA ASP A 119 5.80 -12.76 -8.57
C ASP A 119 4.78 -11.87 -7.86
N HIS A 120 4.26 -12.35 -6.72
CA HIS A 120 3.30 -11.62 -5.90
C HIS A 120 3.29 -12.13 -4.46
N VAL A 121 2.84 -11.27 -3.55
CA VAL A 121 2.47 -11.62 -2.18
C VAL A 121 1.11 -11.03 -1.86
N VAL A 122 0.31 -11.77 -1.11
CA VAL A 122 -1.03 -11.36 -0.66
C VAL A 122 -1.16 -11.64 0.81
N SER A 123 -2.02 -10.88 1.48
CA SER A 123 -2.36 -11.15 2.86
C SER A 123 -3.02 -12.51 3.04
N THR A 124 -2.71 -13.13 4.18
CA THR A 124 -3.30 -14.42 4.51
C THR A 124 -4.75 -14.28 4.90
N LYS A 125 -5.56 -15.29 4.52
CA LYS A 125 -6.94 -15.38 4.97
C LYS A 125 -6.95 -15.70 6.47
N PRO A 126 -7.88 -15.14 7.24
CA PRO A 126 -8.06 -15.51 8.64
C PRO A 126 -8.19 -17.02 8.80
N LYS A 127 -7.56 -17.60 9.82
CA LYS A 127 -7.74 -19.02 10.11
C LYS A 127 -9.15 -19.27 10.65
N LEU A 128 -9.63 -20.50 10.51
CA LEU A 128 -10.86 -20.95 11.17
C LEU A 128 -10.80 -20.62 12.67
N PHE A 129 -11.83 -19.97 13.19
CA PHE A 129 -11.99 -19.53 14.59
C PHE A 129 -11.14 -18.32 15.03
N GLU A 130 -10.44 -17.63 14.13
CA GLU A 130 -9.92 -16.29 14.43
C GLU A 130 -11.06 -15.25 14.45
N HIS A 131 -10.88 -14.17 15.20
CA HIS A 131 -11.90 -13.12 15.36
C HIS A 131 -12.24 -12.36 14.08
N PHE A 132 -11.43 -12.51 13.02
CA PHE A 132 -11.56 -11.75 11.79
C PHE A 132 -12.38 -12.48 10.75
N VAL A 133 -13.18 -11.72 10.00
CA VAL A 133 -14.10 -12.24 8.99
C VAL A 133 -13.47 -12.19 7.59
N ILE A 134 -12.59 -11.21 7.34
CA ILE A 134 -11.94 -10.98 6.05
C ILE A 134 -10.44 -10.71 6.22
N ASP A 135 -9.66 -10.94 5.16
CA ASP A 135 -8.21 -10.65 5.15
C ASP A 135 -7.92 -9.14 5.22
N SER A 136 -6.64 -8.77 5.24
CA SER A 136 -6.21 -7.35 5.35
C SER A 136 -6.44 -6.50 4.09
N GLY A 137 -6.83 -7.13 2.97
CA GLY A 137 -6.95 -6.46 1.67
C GLY A 137 -5.62 -6.09 1.01
N LEU A 138 -4.48 -6.47 1.58
CA LEU A 138 -3.16 -6.13 1.05
C LEU A 138 -2.70 -7.08 -0.07
N CYS A 139 -2.07 -6.49 -1.09
CA CYS A 139 -1.42 -7.23 -2.17
C CYS A 139 -0.19 -6.47 -2.67
N ILE A 140 0.85 -7.20 -3.04
CA ILE A 140 1.98 -6.70 -3.81
C ILE A 140 2.15 -7.61 -5.03
N VAL A 141 2.10 -7.07 -6.25
CA VAL A 141 2.50 -7.78 -7.48
C VAL A 141 3.77 -7.13 -8.03
N SER A 142 4.65 -7.94 -8.59
CA SER A 142 5.96 -7.48 -9.08
C SER A 142 6.34 -8.18 -10.38
N ARG A 143 6.82 -7.41 -11.36
CA ARG A 143 7.54 -7.92 -12.53
C ARG A 143 8.91 -8.48 -12.15
N PHE A 144 9.41 -8.13 -10.97
CA PHE A 144 10.68 -8.60 -10.42
C PHE A 144 10.49 -9.71 -9.39
N PRO A 145 11.50 -10.58 -9.21
CA PRO A 145 11.43 -11.66 -8.23
C PRO A 145 11.29 -11.17 -6.79
N ILE A 146 10.35 -11.76 -6.05
CA ILE A 146 10.24 -11.57 -4.61
C ILE A 146 11.02 -12.70 -3.93
N ILE A 147 12.16 -12.34 -3.32
CA ILE A 147 13.13 -13.27 -2.74
C ILE A 147 12.90 -13.52 -1.25
N LYS A 148 12.14 -12.67 -0.56
CA LYS A 148 11.70 -12.87 0.85
C LYS A 148 10.34 -12.18 1.03
N THR A 149 9.47 -12.79 1.82
CA THR A 149 8.17 -12.21 2.19
C THR A 149 7.95 -12.34 3.68
N ALA A 150 7.27 -11.37 4.27
CA ALA A 150 6.73 -11.48 5.62
C ALA A 150 5.40 -10.74 5.70
N GLU A 151 4.62 -11.03 6.72
CA GLU A 151 3.33 -10.40 6.99
C GLU A 151 3.20 -10.21 8.50
N MET A 152 2.57 -9.11 8.91
CA MET A 152 2.12 -8.90 10.27
C MET A 152 0.64 -8.48 10.29
N THR A 153 -0.05 -8.80 11.37
CA THR A 153 -1.41 -8.34 11.66
C THR A 153 -1.37 -7.50 12.93
N TYR A 154 -2.02 -6.34 12.92
CA TYR A 154 -2.04 -5.44 14.06
C TYR A 154 -2.84 -6.01 15.23
N SER A 155 -2.35 -5.78 16.46
CA SER A 155 -2.96 -6.37 17.67
C SER A 155 -4.19 -5.62 18.21
N ARG A 156 -4.44 -4.41 17.71
CA ARG A 156 -5.54 -3.52 18.13
C ARG A 156 -6.26 -2.94 16.92
N TYR A 157 -7.58 -2.82 17.04
CA TYR A 157 -8.49 -2.38 15.98
C TYR A 157 -9.77 -1.81 16.59
N ALA A 158 -10.40 -0.86 15.89
CA ALA A 158 -11.65 -0.24 16.31
C ALA A 158 -12.73 -0.35 15.23
N TYR A 159 -13.97 -0.52 15.67
CA TYR A 159 -15.18 -0.47 14.84
C TYR A 159 -15.14 -1.45 13.65
N SER A 160 -15.51 -1.04 12.42
CA SER A 160 -15.55 -1.94 11.26
C SER A 160 -14.20 -2.56 10.92
N ASP A 161 -13.09 -1.91 11.28
CA ASP A 161 -11.75 -2.48 11.08
C ASP A 161 -11.54 -3.74 11.92
N SER A 162 -12.30 -3.94 13.01
CA SER A 162 -12.27 -5.18 13.81
C SER A 162 -12.66 -6.43 13.02
N MET A 163 -13.36 -6.27 11.90
CA MET A 163 -13.76 -7.38 11.04
C MET A 163 -12.67 -7.74 10.01
N SER A 164 -11.65 -6.90 9.84
CA SER A 164 -10.55 -7.06 8.87
C SER A 164 -9.19 -7.19 9.54
N GLN A 165 -8.31 -8.06 9.03
CA GLN A 165 -6.96 -8.25 9.56
C GLN A 165 -5.99 -7.11 9.17
N LYS A 166 -6.26 -5.85 9.53
CA LYS A 166 -5.34 -4.73 9.24
C LYS A 166 -3.90 -5.09 9.65
N GLY A 167 -2.92 -4.69 8.85
CA GLY A 167 -1.56 -5.17 9.00
C GLY A 167 -0.61 -4.60 7.95
N ALA A 168 0.52 -5.28 7.76
CA ALA A 168 1.50 -4.93 6.74
C ALA A 168 2.05 -6.17 6.02
N LEU A 169 2.32 -6.03 4.72
CA LEU A 169 3.06 -6.98 3.91
C LEU A 169 4.47 -6.46 3.66
N TYR A 170 5.44 -7.36 3.73
CA TYR A 170 6.82 -7.12 3.35
C TYR A 170 7.20 -7.98 2.15
N ALA A 171 7.86 -7.37 1.17
CA ALA A 171 8.48 -8.03 0.05
C ALA A 171 9.93 -7.54 -0.11
N ARG A 172 10.88 -8.47 -0.12
CA ARG A 172 12.24 -8.23 -0.57
C ARG A 172 12.33 -8.55 -2.06
N ILE A 173 12.51 -7.53 -2.88
CA ILE A 173 12.42 -7.62 -4.34
C ILE A 173 13.81 -7.46 -4.94
N LYS A 174 14.23 -8.40 -5.80
CA LYS A 174 15.53 -8.35 -6.48
C LYS A 174 15.38 -7.57 -7.79
N ILE A 175 16.04 -6.43 -7.90
CA ILE A 175 16.01 -5.56 -9.10
C ILE A 175 17.46 -5.37 -9.56
N GLY A 176 17.86 -6.06 -10.64
CA GLY A 176 19.26 -6.11 -11.04
C GLY A 176 20.15 -6.65 -9.91
N LYS A 177 21.19 -5.90 -9.50
CA LYS A 177 22.01 -6.24 -8.33
C LYS A 177 21.46 -5.72 -7.00
N SER A 178 20.61 -4.71 -7.01
CA SER A 178 20.09 -4.13 -5.79
C SER A 178 18.88 -4.89 -5.27
N THR A 179 18.60 -4.67 -3.99
CA THR A 179 17.44 -5.23 -3.31
C THR A 179 16.54 -4.09 -2.86
N LEU A 180 15.25 -4.16 -3.19
CA LEU A 180 14.23 -3.28 -2.65
C LEU A 180 13.50 -3.99 -1.52
N HIS A 181 13.59 -3.43 -0.31
CA HIS A 181 12.76 -3.79 0.84
C HIS A 181 11.49 -2.94 0.77
N LEU A 182 10.38 -3.55 0.37
CA LEU A 182 9.11 -2.87 0.18
C LEU A 182 8.10 -3.33 1.23
N PHE A 183 7.56 -2.37 1.98
CA PHE A 183 6.51 -2.57 2.96
C PHE A 183 5.22 -1.93 2.44
N ASN A 184 4.14 -2.69 2.42
CA ASN A 184 2.80 -2.22 2.07
C ASN A 184 1.91 -2.35 3.32
N THR A 185 1.37 -1.23 3.84
CA THR A 185 0.53 -1.24 5.05
C THR A 185 -0.84 -0.61 4.81
N HIS A 186 -1.78 -0.99 5.68
CA HIS A 186 -3.05 -0.29 5.84
C HIS A 186 -3.36 -0.17 7.34
N LEU A 187 -3.26 1.05 7.87
CA LEU A 187 -3.54 1.34 9.29
C LEU A 187 -5.05 1.50 9.54
N GLN A 188 -5.40 1.58 10.83
CA GLN A 188 -6.75 1.83 11.34
C GLN A 188 -7.36 3.11 10.73
N ALA A 189 -8.57 3.00 10.19
CA ALA A 189 -9.29 4.14 9.63
C ALA A 189 -9.74 5.16 10.69
N ASN A 190 -9.98 6.40 10.25
CA ASN A 190 -10.60 7.43 11.08
C ASN A 190 -12.13 7.35 11.02
N TYR A 191 -12.77 7.39 12.19
CA TYR A 191 -14.22 7.39 12.32
C TYR A 191 -14.71 8.71 12.94
N LEU A 192 -14.34 9.84 12.34
CA LEU A 192 -14.65 11.18 12.86
C LEU A 192 -16.16 11.39 13.09
N HIS A 193 -17.01 10.69 12.34
CA HIS A 193 -18.46 10.80 12.39
C HIS A 193 -19.14 9.81 13.34
N SER A 194 -18.34 9.08 14.13
CA SER A 194 -18.82 8.23 15.22
C SER A 194 -18.87 8.99 16.55
N ASP A 195 -19.35 8.33 17.60
CA ASP A 195 -19.24 8.89 18.95
C ASP A 195 -17.76 9.13 19.31
N TYR A 196 -17.51 10.09 20.20
CA TYR A 196 -16.15 10.49 20.56
C TYR A 196 -15.29 9.33 21.09
N THR A 197 -15.89 8.34 21.76
CA THR A 197 -15.15 7.20 22.30
C THR A 197 -14.61 6.34 21.17
N THR A 198 -15.45 5.97 20.19
CA THR A 198 -15.05 5.22 19.00
C THR A 198 -13.96 5.96 18.21
N TYR A 199 -14.13 7.27 17.99
CA TYR A 199 -13.11 8.08 17.34
C TYR A 199 -11.77 8.07 18.12
N SER A 200 -11.81 8.31 19.43
CA SER A 200 -10.62 8.37 20.27
C SER A 200 -9.86 7.04 20.32
N TYR A 201 -10.57 5.90 20.36
CA TYR A 201 -9.92 4.59 20.28
C TYR A 201 -9.28 4.34 18.92
N SER A 202 -9.88 4.84 17.84
CA SER A 202 -9.30 4.69 16.50
C SER A 202 -7.94 5.39 16.40
N ILE A 203 -7.83 6.59 16.96
CA ILE A 203 -6.56 7.32 17.08
C ILE A 203 -5.60 6.57 18.00
N ASP A 204 -6.04 6.22 19.21
CA ASP A 204 -5.17 5.57 20.21
C ASP A 204 -4.55 4.26 19.68
N TYR A 205 -5.37 3.41 19.06
CA TYR A 205 -4.90 2.15 18.49
C TYR A 205 -3.93 2.38 17.34
N ARG A 206 -4.23 3.32 16.44
CA ARG A 206 -3.33 3.65 15.35
C ARG A 206 -1.99 4.17 15.88
N ASP A 207 -2.06 5.22 16.69
CA ASP A 207 -0.92 6.05 17.09
C ASP A 207 0.00 5.36 18.11
N HIS A 208 -0.55 4.63 19.08
CA HIS A 208 0.23 4.03 20.19
C HIS A 208 0.51 2.53 20.02
N HIS A 209 -0.26 1.83 19.17
CA HIS A 209 -0.09 0.39 18.98
C HIS A 209 0.38 0.06 17.57
N GLN A 210 -0.38 0.42 16.55
CA GLN A 210 -0.09 0.00 15.18
C GLN A 210 1.20 0.60 14.62
N LEU A 211 1.47 1.89 14.91
CA LEU A 211 2.72 2.53 14.49
C LEU A 211 3.95 1.88 15.13
N GLN A 212 3.87 1.54 16.41
CA GLN A 212 4.95 0.84 17.13
C GLN A 212 5.18 -0.55 16.53
N GLU A 213 4.12 -1.33 16.34
CA GLU A 213 4.21 -2.67 15.75
C GLU A 213 4.76 -2.63 14.31
N LEU A 214 4.34 -1.64 13.50
CA LEU A 214 4.88 -1.42 12.17
C LEU A 214 6.38 -1.09 12.21
N SER A 215 6.78 -0.19 13.12
CA SER A 215 8.18 0.20 13.31
C SER A 215 9.06 -1.00 13.72
N ASP A 216 8.58 -1.83 14.65
CA ASP A 216 9.27 -3.06 15.07
C ASP A 216 9.37 -4.09 13.94
N PHE A 217 8.29 -4.28 13.17
CA PHE A 217 8.29 -5.17 12.01
C PHE A 217 9.27 -4.73 10.92
N ILE A 218 9.33 -3.43 10.63
CA ILE A 218 10.31 -2.86 9.69
C ILE A 218 11.73 -3.16 10.19
N ASP A 219 12.01 -2.91 11.46
CA ASP A 219 13.33 -3.14 12.06
C ASP A 219 13.75 -4.61 11.96
N GLU A 220 12.83 -5.52 12.27
CA GLU A 220 13.04 -6.98 12.19
C GLU A 220 13.36 -7.42 10.75
N GLN A 221 12.58 -6.98 9.76
CA GLN A 221 12.79 -7.37 8.37
C GLN A 221 14.03 -6.73 7.73
N LEU A 222 14.59 -5.69 8.36
CA LEU A 222 15.83 -5.02 7.96
C LEU A 222 17.06 -5.52 8.72
N ALA A 223 16.93 -6.47 9.64
CA ALA A 223 18.06 -6.99 10.42
C ALA A 223 19.16 -7.63 9.55
N ASP A 224 18.78 -8.23 8.41
CA ASP A 224 19.66 -8.85 7.43
C ASP A 224 19.82 -8.03 6.13
N ALA A 225 19.44 -6.75 6.14
CA ALA A 225 19.54 -5.88 4.97
C ALA A 225 21.01 -5.55 4.63
N ASP A 226 21.34 -5.65 3.34
CA ASP A 226 22.65 -5.26 2.81
C ASP A 226 22.77 -3.72 2.66
N ASP A 227 23.99 -3.19 2.62
CA ASP A 227 24.23 -1.74 2.52
C ASP A 227 23.78 -1.13 1.18
N ASN A 228 23.60 -1.96 0.14
CA ASN A 228 23.19 -1.54 -1.20
C ASN A 228 21.67 -1.64 -1.41
N CYS A 229 20.91 -1.88 -0.34
CA CYS A 229 19.47 -1.99 -0.42
C CYS A 229 18.79 -0.62 -0.50
N LYS A 230 17.55 -0.61 -0.98
CA LYS A 230 16.62 0.52 -0.88
C LYS A 230 15.43 0.09 -0.04
N ILE A 231 14.92 1.01 0.77
CA ILE A 231 13.85 0.72 1.73
C ILE A 231 12.70 1.68 1.43
N MET A 232 11.53 1.12 1.16
CA MET A 232 10.30 1.86 0.89
C MET A 232 9.16 1.35 1.74
N ILE A 233 8.41 2.28 2.33
CA ILE A 233 7.18 1.98 3.06
C ILE A 233 6.06 2.74 2.37
N VAL A 234 5.04 2.01 1.94
CA VAL A 234 3.94 2.55 1.16
C VAL A 234 2.60 2.11 1.73
N GLY A 235 1.55 2.87 1.39
CA GLY A 235 0.17 2.47 1.65
C GLY A 235 -0.67 3.56 2.27
N ASP A 236 -1.80 3.15 2.81
CA ASP A 236 -2.79 4.01 3.47
C ASP A 236 -2.52 4.01 4.98
N PHE A 237 -2.01 5.12 5.47
CA PHE A 237 -1.68 5.29 6.88
C PHE A 237 -2.85 5.86 7.68
N ASN A 238 -3.92 6.34 7.04
CA ASN A 238 -5.02 7.02 7.71
C ASN A 238 -4.59 8.18 8.66
N ILE A 239 -3.40 8.75 8.45
CA ILE A 239 -2.83 9.88 9.20
C ILE A 239 -2.55 11.01 8.21
N SER A 240 -3.22 12.15 8.38
CA SER A 240 -3.08 13.27 7.44
C SER A 240 -1.81 14.07 7.69
N SER A 241 -1.03 14.38 6.64
CA SER A 241 0.06 15.35 6.71
C SER A 241 -0.42 16.81 6.66
N ARG A 242 -1.73 16.99 6.45
CA ARG A 242 -2.41 18.28 6.32
C ARG A 242 -3.20 18.61 7.59
N PRO A 243 -3.25 19.89 8.00
CA PRO A 243 -4.17 20.34 9.05
C PRO A 243 -5.63 20.10 8.65
N PHE A 244 -6.54 20.22 9.63
CA PHE A 244 -7.97 20.08 9.39
C PHE A 244 -8.45 21.09 8.35
N SER A 245 -9.19 20.60 7.35
CA SER A 245 -9.86 21.46 6.38
C SER A 245 -11.03 22.19 7.04
N GLU A 246 -11.54 23.22 6.35
CA GLU A 246 -12.78 23.91 6.77
C GLU A 246 -13.95 22.94 6.93
N ALA A 247 -14.06 21.92 6.05
CA ALA A 247 -15.10 20.90 6.13
C ALA A 247 -14.94 20.05 7.40
N THR A 248 -13.71 19.65 7.75
CA THR A 248 -13.42 18.93 9.00
C THR A 248 -13.75 19.76 10.23
N ILE A 249 -13.34 21.04 10.25
CA ILE A 249 -13.63 21.96 11.37
C ILE A 249 -15.13 22.16 11.54
N GLU A 250 -15.88 22.32 10.46
CA GLU A 250 -17.34 22.47 10.54
C GLU A 250 -18.01 21.18 11.01
N GLY A 251 -17.57 20.01 10.51
CA GLY A 251 -18.03 18.72 11.00
C GLY A 251 -17.78 18.54 12.50
N LEU A 252 -16.59 18.91 12.98
CA LEU A 252 -16.23 18.90 14.41
C LEU A 252 -17.12 19.83 15.24
N ARG A 253 -17.42 21.04 14.74
CA ARG A 253 -18.33 21.98 15.42
C ARG A 253 -19.72 21.39 15.59
N GLU A 254 -20.27 20.78 14.55
CA GLU A 254 -21.58 20.13 14.61
C GLU A 254 -21.57 18.94 15.58
N LEU A 255 -20.56 18.07 15.49
CA LEU A 255 -20.40 16.94 16.42
C LEU A 255 -20.27 17.41 17.87
N SER A 256 -19.58 18.52 18.11
CA SER A 256 -19.37 19.09 19.45
C SER A 256 -20.65 19.54 20.17
N LYS A 257 -21.74 19.74 19.41
CA LYS A 257 -23.07 20.02 19.98
C LYS A 257 -23.66 18.80 20.66
N THR A 258 -23.31 17.61 20.18
CA THR A 258 -23.80 16.32 20.69
C THR A 258 -22.78 15.66 21.63
N TYR A 259 -21.50 15.73 21.28
CA TYR A 259 -20.37 15.16 22.03
C TYR A 259 -19.38 16.29 22.38
N PRO A 260 -19.56 16.99 23.54
CA PRO A 260 -18.77 18.16 23.91
C PRO A 260 -17.25 17.94 23.93
N GLU A 261 -16.79 16.70 24.04
CA GLU A 261 -15.39 16.29 24.02
C GLU A 261 -14.67 16.69 22.72
N TYR A 262 -15.38 16.75 21.58
CA TYR A 262 -14.79 17.22 20.32
C TYR A 262 -14.37 18.70 20.35
N LYS A 263 -14.85 19.51 21.32
CA LYS A 263 -14.44 20.92 21.43
C LYS A 263 -12.95 21.09 21.61
N LYS A 264 -12.27 20.14 22.26
CA LYS A 264 -10.81 20.17 22.45
C LYS A 264 -10.05 20.22 21.12
N MET A 265 -10.61 19.65 20.06
CA MET A 265 -9.98 19.62 18.72
C MET A 265 -10.20 20.93 17.94
N LEU A 266 -11.05 21.80 18.44
CA LEU A 266 -11.32 23.14 17.90
C LEU A 266 -10.53 24.23 18.64
N ASP A 267 -9.81 23.86 19.71
CA ASP A 267 -8.95 24.78 20.45
C ASP A 267 -7.78 25.22 19.55
N GLU A 268 -7.41 26.51 19.62
CA GLU A 268 -6.35 27.09 18.78
C GLU A 268 -4.98 26.41 19.00
N ASP A 269 -4.75 25.89 20.21
CA ASP A 269 -3.51 25.19 20.59
C ASP A 269 -3.52 23.68 20.27
N TYR A 270 -4.59 23.15 19.65
CA TYR A 270 -4.65 21.73 19.31
C TYR A 270 -3.66 21.38 18.18
N ASP A 271 -2.73 20.46 18.46
CA ASP A 271 -1.76 20.00 17.46
C ASP A 271 -2.39 19.05 16.44
N GLN A 272 -2.98 19.63 15.40
CA GLN A 272 -3.61 18.89 14.29
C GLN A 272 -2.65 17.97 13.53
N LEU A 273 -1.34 18.18 13.66
CA LEU A 273 -0.29 17.37 13.02
C LEU A 273 0.42 16.44 14.02
N GLY A 274 -0.11 16.28 15.25
CA GLY A 274 0.49 15.46 16.29
C GLY A 274 0.72 14.01 15.85
N GLU A 275 -0.30 13.35 15.30
CA GLU A 275 -0.19 11.98 14.78
C GLU A 275 0.82 11.87 13.63
N TYR A 276 0.87 12.86 12.71
CA TYR A 276 1.85 12.84 11.62
C TYR A 276 3.29 12.97 12.14
N LYS A 277 3.52 13.84 13.13
CA LYS A 277 4.84 13.96 13.78
C LYS A 277 5.23 12.65 14.47
N HIS A 278 4.28 12.01 15.14
CA HIS A 278 4.52 10.74 15.82
C HIS A 278 4.81 9.61 14.81
N LEU A 279 4.08 9.51 13.71
CA LEU A 279 4.38 8.62 12.58
C LEU A 279 5.83 8.78 12.10
N MET A 280 6.26 10.01 11.82
CA MET A 280 7.64 10.27 11.39
C MET A 280 8.67 9.83 12.44
N ASN A 281 8.38 10.05 13.73
CA ASN A 281 9.24 9.63 14.83
C ASN A 281 9.33 8.09 14.91
N MET A 282 8.20 7.39 14.84
CA MET A 282 8.14 5.93 14.89
C MET A 282 8.88 5.29 13.72
N LEU A 283 8.72 5.82 12.50
CA LEU A 283 9.46 5.34 11.33
C LEU A 283 10.96 5.63 11.41
N SER A 284 11.37 6.69 12.11
CA SER A 284 12.79 7.01 12.31
C SER A 284 13.50 6.03 13.25
N LYS A 285 12.73 5.33 14.09
CA LYS A 285 13.22 4.39 15.11
C LYS A 285 14.33 5.00 15.95
N ASP A 286 13.99 6.04 16.70
CA ASP A 286 14.93 6.80 17.53
C ASP A 286 16.16 7.31 16.74
N GLY A 287 15.94 7.73 15.50
CA GLY A 287 16.99 8.23 14.60
C GLY A 287 17.88 7.16 13.96
N LYS A 288 17.56 5.86 14.09
CA LYS A 288 18.23 4.77 13.34
C LYS A 288 18.06 4.95 11.82
N TYR A 289 16.92 5.50 11.39
CA TYR A 289 16.61 5.76 10.00
C TYR A 289 16.34 7.25 9.76
N THR A 290 16.93 7.79 8.69
CA THR A 290 16.44 9.01 8.05
C THR A 290 15.19 8.64 7.23
N VAL A 291 14.08 9.31 7.52
CA VAL A 291 12.78 9.08 6.85
C VAL A 291 12.49 10.24 5.91
N ILE A 292 12.33 9.94 4.63
CA ILE A 292 11.96 10.93 3.60
C ILE A 292 10.53 10.63 3.17
N ASN A 293 9.62 11.57 3.42
CA ASN A 293 8.29 11.56 2.81
C ASN A 293 8.40 12.07 1.37
N LEU A 294 8.24 11.19 0.39
CA LEU A 294 8.41 11.60 -1.00
C LEU A 294 7.35 12.62 -1.45
N LYS A 295 6.17 12.67 -0.81
CA LYS A 295 5.17 13.73 -1.06
C LYS A 295 5.69 15.12 -0.71
N LYS A 296 6.53 15.23 0.32
CA LYS A 296 7.13 16.53 0.69
C LYS A 296 8.35 16.88 -0.18
N GLY A 297 8.63 16.09 -1.21
CA GLY A 297 9.54 16.45 -2.28
C GLY A 297 9.03 17.65 -3.06
N LEU A 298 9.96 18.35 -3.69
CA LEU A 298 9.65 19.38 -4.66
C LEU A 298 9.13 18.71 -5.94
N ASP A 299 8.07 19.24 -6.55
CA ASP A 299 7.73 18.91 -7.94
C ASP A 299 8.85 19.35 -8.90
N GLN A 300 8.67 19.15 -10.21
CA GLN A 300 9.67 19.55 -11.22
C GLN A 300 9.95 21.06 -11.20
N GLU A 301 9.06 21.83 -10.58
CA GLU A 301 9.05 23.28 -10.46
C GLU A 301 9.60 23.80 -9.13
N GLY A 302 9.82 22.96 -8.11
CA GLY A 302 10.36 23.39 -6.82
C GLY A 302 9.34 23.56 -5.69
N GLU A 303 8.08 23.13 -5.85
CA GLU A 303 7.00 23.35 -4.88
C GLU A 303 6.68 22.08 -4.06
N THR A 304 6.31 22.25 -2.79
CA THR A 304 6.01 21.12 -1.90
C THR A 304 4.70 20.43 -2.29
N LEU A 305 4.76 19.17 -2.72
CA LEU A 305 3.62 18.33 -3.07
C LEU A 305 2.87 17.77 -1.83
N ASP A 306 2.37 18.63 -0.94
CA ASP A 306 1.44 18.16 0.12
C ASP A 306 0.03 17.91 -0.46
N VAL A 307 -0.06 16.97 -1.41
CA VAL A 307 -1.23 16.70 -2.23
C VAL A 307 -2.34 16.01 -1.43
N VAL A 308 -3.59 16.35 -1.70
CA VAL A 308 -4.77 15.69 -1.14
C VAL A 308 -4.89 14.30 -1.74
N THR A 309 -4.94 13.22 -0.95
CA THR A 309 -5.14 11.85 -1.46
C THR A 309 -6.53 11.29 -1.19
N PHE A 310 -7.33 11.94 -0.34
CA PHE A 310 -8.67 11.49 0.01
C PHE A 310 -9.61 12.67 0.29
N GLY A 311 -10.87 12.54 -0.16
CA GLY A 311 -11.92 13.54 0.06
C GLY A 311 -11.64 14.90 -0.56
N ASP A 312 -11.17 14.92 -1.81
CA ASP A 312 -10.80 16.12 -2.57
C ASP A 312 -12.00 17.02 -2.94
N TYR A 313 -11.72 18.25 -3.34
CA TYR A 313 -12.73 19.23 -3.76
C TYR A 313 -12.32 19.99 -5.03
N ILE A 314 -13.30 20.47 -5.78
CA ILE A 314 -13.13 21.39 -6.90
C ILE A 314 -13.45 22.80 -6.42
N GLN A 315 -12.57 23.75 -6.72
CA GLN A 315 -12.84 25.17 -6.52
C GLN A 315 -13.57 25.71 -7.76
N ASN A 316 -14.78 26.24 -7.54
CA ASN A 316 -15.62 26.84 -8.57
C ASN A 316 -15.14 28.27 -8.88
N GLU A 317 -15.57 28.81 -10.03
CA GLU A 317 -15.21 30.17 -10.47
C GLU A 317 -15.63 31.27 -9.48
N ASP A 318 -16.69 31.04 -8.71
CA ASP A 318 -17.19 31.95 -7.67
C ASP A 318 -16.43 31.84 -6.33
N GLY A 319 -15.39 30.99 -6.28
CA GLY A 319 -14.59 30.71 -5.10
C GLY A 319 -15.20 29.68 -4.14
N SER A 320 -16.43 29.22 -4.37
CA SER A 320 -17.04 28.14 -3.61
C SER A 320 -16.36 26.80 -3.88
N ARG A 321 -16.55 25.82 -2.99
CA ARG A 321 -16.02 24.46 -3.15
C ARG A 321 -17.15 23.47 -3.33
N SER A 322 -16.92 22.49 -4.20
CA SER A 322 -17.78 21.32 -4.37
C SER A 322 -16.95 20.04 -4.22
N PRO A 323 -17.53 18.92 -3.76
CA PRO A 323 -16.79 17.66 -3.71
C PRO A 323 -16.29 17.27 -5.11
N ALA A 324 -15.04 16.80 -5.21
CA ALA A 324 -14.49 16.34 -6.48
C ALA A 324 -15.07 14.99 -6.94
N GLU A 325 -15.67 14.26 -6.00
CA GLU A 325 -16.21 12.91 -6.17
C GLU A 325 -17.36 12.74 -5.17
N VAL A 326 -18.48 12.15 -5.61
CA VAL A 326 -19.67 11.93 -4.76
C VAL A 326 -20.27 10.54 -4.91
N ALA A 327 -19.83 9.76 -5.90
CA ALA A 327 -20.34 8.42 -6.18
C ALA A 327 -19.71 7.35 -5.28
N LEU A 328 -18.49 7.57 -4.76
CA LEU A 328 -17.75 6.61 -3.92
C LEU A 328 -17.55 7.11 -2.49
N THR A 329 -17.10 8.36 -2.36
CA THR A 329 -16.74 8.99 -1.09
C THR A 329 -18.01 9.15 -0.26
N HIS A 330 -17.93 8.79 1.02
CA HIS A 330 -19.05 9.02 1.92
C HIS A 330 -19.27 10.53 2.10
N ARG A 331 -20.53 10.96 2.23
CA ARG A 331 -20.88 12.39 2.30
C ARG A 331 -20.15 13.14 3.41
N SER A 332 -19.91 12.45 4.52
CA SER A 332 -19.24 13.03 5.68
C SER A 332 -17.73 13.25 5.46
N ASP A 333 -17.14 12.44 4.57
CA ASP A 333 -15.74 12.50 4.19
C ASP A 333 -15.51 13.35 2.93
N SER A 334 -16.57 13.96 2.40
CA SER A 334 -16.47 14.85 1.25
C SER A 334 -15.74 16.14 1.64
N MET A 335 -14.81 16.57 0.79
CA MET A 335 -14.05 17.82 0.94
C MET A 335 -13.16 17.91 2.19
N VAL A 336 -12.92 16.79 2.91
CA VAL A 336 -12.01 16.78 4.06
C VAL A 336 -10.56 17.07 3.66
N ALA A 337 -10.22 16.84 2.38
CA ALA A 337 -8.97 17.21 1.74
C ALA A 337 -7.72 16.73 2.50
N THR A 338 -7.71 15.46 2.90
CA THR A 338 -6.64 14.86 3.69
C THR A 338 -5.58 14.22 2.80
N SER A 339 -4.39 14.03 3.37
CA SER A 339 -3.25 13.39 2.69
C SER A 339 -2.78 12.20 3.52
N ILE A 340 -3.36 11.03 3.28
CA ILE A 340 -3.24 9.85 4.16
C ILE A 340 -2.51 8.67 3.52
N ASP A 341 -2.30 8.71 2.20
CA ASP A 341 -1.53 7.72 1.45
C ASP A 341 -0.10 8.19 1.28
N TYR A 342 0.90 7.32 1.46
CA TYR A 342 2.30 7.74 1.45
C TYR A 342 3.21 6.80 0.67
N ILE A 343 4.32 7.38 0.21
CA ILE A 343 5.55 6.66 -0.13
C ILE A 343 6.67 7.28 0.71
N PHE A 344 7.18 6.52 1.68
CA PHE A 344 8.34 6.88 2.48
C PHE A 344 9.57 6.12 1.98
N GLN A 345 10.69 6.83 1.86
CA GLN A 345 12.01 6.22 1.72
C GLN A 345 12.73 6.26 3.07
N LEU A 346 13.33 5.13 3.44
CA LEU A 346 14.21 5.05 4.61
C LEU A 346 15.67 4.89 4.17
N THR A 347 16.56 5.60 4.85
CA THR A 347 18.01 5.42 4.75
C THR A 347 18.57 5.15 6.14
N LYS A 348 19.32 4.06 6.29
CA LYS A 348 19.97 3.72 7.57
C LYS A 348 21.06 4.75 7.87
N ASN A 349 21.04 5.32 9.06
CA ASN A 349 22.08 6.24 9.50
C ASN A 349 23.31 5.44 9.94
N GLN A 350 24.51 5.86 9.50
CA GLN A 350 25.76 5.33 10.04
C GLN A 350 25.90 5.81 11.48
N GLN A 351 25.58 4.97 12.47
CA GLN A 351 25.99 5.21 13.85
C GLN A 351 27.40 4.67 14.06
N ASP A 352 28.27 5.43 14.74
CA ASP A 352 29.56 4.98 15.26
C ASP A 352 29.33 3.73 16.13
N VAL A 353 29.64 2.56 15.59
CA VAL A 353 29.58 1.30 16.35
C VAL A 353 30.79 1.24 17.27
N SER A 354 30.75 2.01 18.35
CA SER A 354 31.53 1.78 19.58
C SER A 354 30.62 1.26 20.70
N GLY A 355 29.64 0.42 20.33
CA GLY A 355 28.78 -0.31 21.24
C GLY A 355 29.07 -1.80 21.16
N ASP A 356 29.76 -2.31 22.16
CA ASP A 356 30.07 -3.72 22.40
C ASP A 356 28.84 -4.64 22.15
N CYS A 357 28.83 -5.33 21.01
CA CYS A 357 27.79 -6.29 20.61
C CYS A 357 27.83 -7.61 21.43
N SER A 358 28.65 -7.72 22.48
CA SER A 358 28.78 -8.96 23.25
C SER A 358 27.67 -9.23 24.28
N LYS A 359 26.58 -8.44 24.33
CA LYS A 359 25.48 -8.61 25.31
C LYS A 359 24.06 -8.71 24.75
N VAL A 360 23.87 -9.11 23.50
CA VAL A 360 22.55 -9.60 23.07
C VAL A 360 22.38 -11.02 23.60
N LYS A 361 21.66 -11.19 24.72
CA LYS A 361 21.15 -12.50 25.13
C LYS A 361 20.18 -12.98 24.07
N LEU A 362 20.62 -13.91 23.23
CA LEU A 362 19.74 -14.75 22.41
C LEU A 362 18.72 -15.40 23.35
N ILE A 363 17.47 -14.94 23.31
CA ILE A 363 16.35 -15.71 23.83
C ILE A 363 16.23 -16.91 22.89
N LYS A 364 16.76 -18.06 23.31
CA LYS A 364 16.49 -19.33 22.63
C LYS A 364 14.98 -19.55 22.69
N LYS A 365 14.28 -19.36 21.57
CA LYS A 365 12.93 -19.91 21.38
C LYS A 365 12.98 -21.41 21.66
N ASP A 366 11.97 -21.90 22.36
CA ASP A 366 11.79 -23.31 22.65
C ASP A 366 11.76 -24.11 21.32
N PRO A 367 12.66 -25.08 21.11
CA PRO A 367 12.76 -25.84 19.86
C PRO A 367 11.55 -26.75 19.57
N THR A 368 10.53 -26.76 20.45
CA THR A 368 9.29 -27.52 20.26
C THR A 368 8.19 -26.76 19.52
N MET A 369 8.43 -25.52 19.07
CA MET A 369 7.44 -24.64 18.43
C MET A 369 7.91 -24.09 17.06
N VAL A 370 8.68 -24.84 16.28
CA VAL A 370 8.89 -24.53 14.86
C VAL A 370 7.65 -25.03 14.12
N SER A 371 6.84 -24.11 13.60
CA SER A 371 5.66 -24.50 12.83
C SER A 371 6.07 -25.00 11.43
N ASP A 372 5.35 -25.97 10.87
CA ASP A 372 5.55 -26.48 9.50
C ASP A 372 5.58 -25.36 8.42
N ARG A 373 5.13 -24.14 8.74
CA ARG A 373 5.13 -22.98 7.85
C ARG A 373 6.51 -22.32 7.78
N GLU A 374 7.19 -22.11 8.90
CA GLU A 374 8.53 -21.51 8.93
C GLU A 374 9.56 -22.38 8.19
N GLU A 375 9.44 -23.71 8.30
CA GLU A 375 10.33 -24.65 7.61
C GLU A 375 10.03 -24.72 6.09
N ARG A 376 8.76 -24.65 5.69
CA ARG A 376 8.35 -24.54 4.27
C ARG A 376 8.75 -23.21 3.64
N ASP A 377 8.59 -22.11 4.37
CA ASP A 377 8.97 -20.77 3.91
C ASP A 377 10.50 -20.65 3.82
N SER A 378 11.25 -21.25 4.75
CA SER A 378 12.72 -21.33 4.70
C SER A 378 13.23 -22.18 3.55
N LYS A 379 12.61 -23.33 3.27
CA LYS A 379 12.99 -24.17 2.12
C LYS A 379 12.64 -23.52 0.78
N LYS A 380 11.46 -22.91 0.67
CA LYS A 380 11.05 -22.13 -0.50
C LYS A 380 11.94 -20.91 -0.71
N PHE A 381 12.42 -20.31 0.38
CA PHE A 381 13.42 -19.25 0.39
C PHE A 381 14.79 -19.74 -0.07
N GLU A 382 15.29 -20.88 0.41
CA GLU A 382 16.56 -21.47 -0.04
C GLU A 382 16.52 -21.92 -1.51
N ASP A 383 15.40 -22.48 -1.97
CA ASP A 383 15.18 -22.86 -3.37
C ASP A 383 15.13 -21.61 -4.27
N LYS A 384 14.42 -20.54 -3.85
CA LYS A 384 14.45 -19.24 -4.55
C LYS A 384 15.86 -18.64 -4.51
N LEU A 385 16.51 -18.59 -3.35
CA LEU A 385 17.82 -17.92 -3.17
C LEU A 385 18.93 -18.66 -3.91
N SER A 386 18.94 -19.99 -3.93
CA SER A 386 19.89 -20.79 -4.72
C SER A 386 19.65 -20.60 -6.22
N PHE A 387 18.39 -20.53 -6.64
CA PHE A 387 18.04 -20.12 -8.00
C PHE A 387 18.54 -18.70 -8.31
N TRP A 388 18.56 -17.74 -7.36
CA TRP A 388 19.00 -16.37 -7.63
C TRP A 388 20.51 -16.11 -7.47
N LYS A 389 21.21 -16.87 -6.63
CA LYS A 389 22.67 -16.76 -6.42
C LYS A 389 23.48 -17.03 -7.67
N GLN A 390 22.90 -17.71 -8.67
CA GLN A 390 23.55 -17.95 -9.96
C GLN A 390 23.65 -16.70 -10.86
N PHE A 391 23.10 -15.54 -10.45
CA PHE A 391 23.01 -14.32 -11.27
C PHE A 391 23.88 -13.14 -10.76
N GLU A 392 24.82 -13.35 -9.84
CA GLU A 392 25.59 -12.27 -9.18
C GLU A 392 26.66 -11.54 -10.05
N GLY A 393 26.89 -11.96 -11.31
CA GLY A 393 28.11 -11.63 -12.06
C GLY A 393 28.13 -10.40 -13.00
N ILE A 394 27.03 -9.67 -13.27
CA ILE A 394 26.93 -8.92 -14.56
C ILE A 394 27.02 -7.37 -14.46
N TYR A 395 27.18 -6.77 -13.28
CA TYR A 395 27.13 -5.30 -13.14
C TYR A 395 28.19 -4.74 -12.20
N ASP A 396 29.23 -4.15 -12.75
CA ASP A 396 30.20 -3.41 -11.94
C ASP A 396 29.75 -1.94 -11.83
N GLY A 397 29.51 -1.44 -10.61
CA GLY A 397 29.37 -0.01 -10.32
C GLY A 397 28.04 0.70 -10.65
N GLN A 398 26.87 0.04 -10.57
CA GLN A 398 25.57 0.68 -10.78
C GLN A 398 24.61 0.42 -9.60
N GLU A 399 23.88 1.45 -9.15
CA GLU A 399 22.98 1.38 -7.99
C GLU A 399 21.55 1.82 -8.35
N LEU A 400 20.57 1.19 -7.70
CA LEU A 400 19.17 1.60 -7.72
C LEU A 400 19.02 2.98 -7.05
N PHE A 401 18.28 3.90 -7.66
CA PHE A 401 18.05 5.24 -7.13
C PHE A 401 16.55 5.55 -7.15
N ILE A 402 15.94 5.80 -5.98
CA ILE A 402 14.57 6.28 -5.91
C ILE A 402 14.59 7.74 -6.35
N ASN A 403 13.87 8.10 -7.41
CA ASN A 403 13.81 9.47 -7.88
C ASN A 403 12.69 10.22 -7.14
N PRO A 404 13.00 11.04 -6.11
CA PRO A 404 11.96 11.72 -5.33
C PRO A 404 11.14 12.72 -6.16
N THR A 405 11.71 13.31 -7.21
CA THR A 405 11.02 14.28 -8.07
C THR A 405 10.10 13.62 -9.11
N SER A 406 10.13 12.29 -9.21
CA SER A 406 9.24 11.52 -10.08
C SER A 406 7.92 11.15 -9.41
N LEU A 407 7.74 11.52 -8.12
CA LEU A 407 6.50 11.24 -7.42
C LEU A 407 5.34 11.89 -8.17
N LYS A 408 4.33 11.09 -8.46
CA LYS A 408 3.10 11.53 -9.10
C LYS A 408 1.89 11.07 -8.31
N GLN A 409 0.92 11.96 -8.18
CA GLN A 409 -0.43 11.62 -7.77
C GLN A 409 -1.21 11.07 -8.96
N GLU A 410 -1.73 9.86 -8.80
CA GLU A 410 -2.49 9.15 -9.81
C GLU A 410 -3.98 9.19 -9.46
N LYS A 411 -4.71 10.14 -10.07
CA LYS A 411 -6.14 10.34 -9.79
C LYS A 411 -7.05 9.28 -10.43
N PHE A 412 -6.56 8.58 -11.45
CA PHE A 412 -7.30 7.55 -12.19
C PHE A 412 -8.73 7.95 -12.56
N LEU A 413 -8.85 9.11 -13.21
CA LEU A 413 -10.13 9.65 -13.63
C LEU A 413 -10.70 8.89 -14.83
N ILE A 414 -12.03 8.75 -14.87
CA ILE A 414 -12.77 8.12 -15.96
C ILE A 414 -13.88 9.05 -16.45
N GLU A 415 -13.97 9.20 -17.76
CA GLU A 415 -15.03 9.98 -18.40
C GLU A 415 -16.19 9.08 -18.88
N GLY A 416 -17.39 9.66 -18.97
CA GLY A 416 -18.56 8.97 -19.55
C GLY A 416 -19.15 7.84 -18.70
N ARG A 417 -18.83 7.78 -17.41
CA ARG A 417 -19.41 6.85 -16.42
C ARG A 417 -20.18 7.63 -15.33
N GLU A 418 -20.98 6.91 -14.54
CA GLU A 418 -21.70 7.48 -13.39
C GLU A 418 -20.77 7.86 -12.22
N PHE A 419 -19.55 7.33 -12.22
CA PHE A 419 -18.47 7.66 -11.31
C PHE A 419 -17.29 8.22 -12.11
N THR A 420 -16.53 9.15 -11.52
CA THR A 420 -15.42 9.81 -12.19
C THR A 420 -14.05 9.29 -11.75
N GLN A 421 -13.98 8.44 -10.71
CA GLN A 421 -12.74 7.96 -10.11
C GLN A 421 -12.72 6.44 -9.94
N MET A 422 -11.56 5.81 -10.08
CA MET A 422 -11.40 4.37 -9.87
C MET A 422 -11.32 3.95 -8.41
N SER A 423 -11.11 4.88 -7.49
CA SER A 423 -11.13 4.69 -6.04
C SER A 423 -11.56 6.00 -5.39
N ASP A 424 -11.97 5.97 -4.12
CA ASP A 424 -12.16 7.18 -3.29
C ASP A 424 -10.83 7.76 -2.78
N HIS A 425 -9.73 7.02 -2.99
CA HIS A 425 -8.36 7.50 -2.83
C HIS A 425 -7.71 7.78 -4.18
N TYR A 426 -6.79 8.76 -4.21
CA TYR A 426 -5.82 8.88 -5.29
C TYR A 426 -4.60 8.01 -5.02
N GLY A 427 -4.10 7.35 -6.06
CA GLY A 427 -2.87 6.57 -5.98
C GLY A 427 -1.63 7.48 -5.92
N LEU A 428 -0.52 6.90 -5.50
CA LEU A 428 0.80 7.53 -5.60
C LEU A 428 1.74 6.60 -6.35
N SER A 429 2.47 7.15 -7.31
CA SER A 429 3.51 6.42 -8.01
C SER A 429 4.84 7.13 -7.97
N VAL A 430 5.93 6.36 -8.03
CA VAL A 430 7.29 6.88 -8.12
C VAL A 430 8.11 6.03 -9.08
N GLU A 431 9.06 6.66 -9.75
CA GLU A 431 10.04 6.01 -10.60
C GLU A 431 11.32 5.72 -9.81
N VAL A 432 11.85 4.52 -10.02
CA VAL A 432 13.13 4.08 -9.49
C VAL A 432 14.05 3.84 -10.67
N GLU A 433 15.12 4.62 -10.71
CA GLU A 433 16.10 4.66 -11.80
C GLU A 433 17.29 3.75 -11.50
N TRP A 434 17.98 3.35 -12.55
CA TRP A 434 19.28 2.71 -12.45
C TRP A 434 20.37 3.71 -12.83
N ARG A 435 21.22 4.11 -11.86
CA ARG A 435 22.31 5.06 -12.12
C ARG A 435 23.63 4.33 -12.16
N GLY A 436 24.30 4.35 -13.32
CA GLY A 436 25.70 3.95 -13.40
C GLY A 436 26.61 5.02 -12.78
N ASN A 437 27.69 4.60 -12.14
CA ASN A 437 28.73 5.52 -11.66
C ASN A 437 29.17 6.46 -12.79
N LYS A 438 28.72 7.72 -12.74
CA LYS A 438 29.17 8.78 -13.66
C LYS A 438 30.52 9.37 -13.30
N TYR A 439 31.25 8.75 -12.37
CA TYR A 439 32.58 9.19 -11.96
C TYR A 439 33.48 7.96 -11.75
N SER A 440 34.32 7.69 -12.75
CA SER A 440 35.58 6.96 -12.63
C SER A 440 36.70 7.87 -13.09
#